data_AF-A0A7X9YFF7-F1
#
_entry.id   AF-A0A7X9YFF7-F1
#
_cell.length_a   1.000
_cell.length_b   1.000
_cell.length_c   1.000
_cell.angle_alpha   90.00
_cell.angle_beta   90.00
_cell.angle_gamma   90.00
#
_symmetry.space_group_name_H-M   'P 1'
#
loop_
_entity.id
_entity.type
_entity.pdbx_description
1 polymer ?
#
loop_
_entity_poly.entity_id
_entity_poly.type
_entity_poly.pdbx_seq_one_letter_code
_entity_poly.pdbx_strand_id
1 'polypeptide(L)'
;MSSESKKIEKSLKYVSYLQKGNKPRNHKEALKYFVTFLDSIEELSKKGDYSVKVGIDVPEGRKEVNLLDDCSFVLHHLYPVILTSPNLDKLDQYFKTTTKFLESTHVSSISKAWVIDFENESFKKQIEKSFAISSQGLAALNARLKLSRIALSSLDNEVFGEKNAIRNVFSIHVSKAVECFIYKGQFIQAGDFLNELLDTANSSIEKSVLVKAIVAHNSSYNLRSRTEFYY
;
A
#
# COMPACT_ATOMS: atom_id res chain seq x y z
N MET A 1 5.34 -21.60 -21.54
CA MET A 1 4.94 -21.00 -20.23
C MET A 1 6.17 -20.49 -19.51
N SER A 2 6.23 -19.19 -19.22
CA SER A 2 7.32 -18.56 -18.46
C SER A 2 7.39 -19.05 -17.00
N SER A 3 8.54 -18.85 -16.34
CA SER A 3 8.70 -19.11 -14.90
C SER A 3 7.70 -18.32 -14.06
N GLU A 4 7.38 -17.09 -14.48
CA GLU A 4 6.44 -16.20 -13.79
C GLU A 4 5.01 -16.70 -13.93
N SER A 5 4.60 -17.18 -15.12
CA SER A 5 3.26 -17.78 -15.28
C SER A 5 3.05 -19.01 -14.40
N LYS A 6 4.08 -19.86 -14.24
CA LYS A 6 4.02 -21.01 -13.33
C LYS A 6 3.88 -20.58 -11.87
N LYS A 7 4.50 -19.46 -11.48
CA LYS A 7 4.38 -18.89 -10.13
C LYS A 7 2.97 -18.33 -9.88
N ILE A 8 2.38 -17.65 -10.86
CA ILE A 8 1.00 -17.16 -10.77
C ILE A 8 0.02 -18.33 -10.69
N GLU A 9 0.16 -19.34 -11.54
CA GLU A 9 -0.73 -20.52 -11.51
C GLU A 9 -0.70 -21.23 -10.15
N LYS A 10 0.49 -21.38 -9.54
CA LYS A 10 0.61 -21.93 -8.18
C LYS A 10 -0.10 -21.05 -7.15
N SER A 11 0.01 -19.74 -7.27
CA SER A 11 -0.67 -18.79 -6.38
C SER A 11 -2.20 -18.86 -6.54
N LEU A 12 -2.70 -19.03 -7.77
CA LEU A 12 -4.12 -19.23 -8.05
C LEU A 12 -4.66 -20.54 -7.50
N LYS A 13 -3.89 -21.64 -7.61
CA LYS A 13 -4.23 -22.92 -6.97
C LYS A 13 -4.35 -22.76 -5.46
N TYR A 14 -3.45 -21.98 -4.85
CA TYR A 14 -3.52 -21.67 -3.43
C TYR A 14 -4.72 -20.79 -3.05
N VAL A 15 -5.04 -19.77 -3.85
CA VAL A 15 -6.28 -18.98 -3.68
C VAL A 15 -7.52 -19.85 -3.75
N SER A 16 -7.62 -20.74 -4.75
CA SER A 16 -8.75 -21.69 -4.87
C SER A 16 -8.84 -22.64 -3.67
N TYR A 17 -7.70 -23.03 -3.09
CA TYR A 17 -7.66 -23.80 -1.85
C TYR A 17 -8.25 -23.01 -0.67
N LEU A 18 -7.87 -21.74 -0.51
CA LEU A 18 -8.41 -20.84 0.53
C LEU A 18 -9.91 -20.58 0.33
N GLN A 19 -10.37 -20.39 -0.92
CA GLN A 19 -11.79 -20.18 -1.27
C GLN A 19 -12.69 -21.32 -0.82
N LYS A 20 -12.20 -22.56 -0.84
CA LYS A 20 -12.92 -23.73 -0.35
C LYS A 20 -13.00 -23.81 1.18
N GLY A 21 -12.63 -22.73 1.90
CA GLY A 21 -12.63 -22.65 3.35
C GLY A 21 -11.45 -23.34 4.03
N ASN A 22 -10.46 -23.80 3.26
CA ASN A 22 -9.30 -24.45 3.85
C ASN A 22 -8.37 -23.43 4.52
N LYS A 23 -7.78 -23.81 5.65
CA LYS A 23 -6.81 -22.99 6.38
C LYS A 23 -5.41 -23.17 5.81
N PRO A 24 -4.55 -22.13 5.84
CA PRO A 24 -3.15 -22.27 5.49
C PRO A 24 -2.46 -23.33 6.37
N ARG A 25 -1.48 -24.05 5.83
CA ARG A 25 -0.68 -25.01 6.62
C ARG A 25 0.08 -24.30 7.73
N ASN A 26 0.52 -23.08 7.44
CA ASN A 26 0.99 -22.14 8.44
C ASN A 26 0.82 -20.70 7.91
N HIS A 27 0.78 -19.76 8.83
CA HIS A 27 0.73 -18.33 8.56
C HIS A 27 1.86 -17.77 7.66
N LYS A 28 2.98 -18.48 7.42
CA LYS A 28 4.06 -18.04 6.51
C LYS A 28 3.73 -18.34 5.05
N GLU A 29 2.86 -19.32 4.81
CA GLU A 29 2.51 -19.80 3.48
C GLU A 29 1.82 -18.70 2.65
N ALA A 30 0.80 -18.04 3.20
CA ALA A 30 0.05 -17.01 2.50
C ALA A 30 0.93 -15.81 2.11
N LEU A 31 1.81 -15.35 3.00
CA LEU A 31 2.75 -14.26 2.68
C LEU A 31 3.73 -14.68 1.58
N LYS A 32 4.22 -15.92 1.59
CA LYS A 32 5.09 -16.42 0.51
C LYS A 32 4.38 -16.39 -0.84
N TYR A 33 3.13 -16.84 -0.90
CA TYR A 33 2.32 -16.78 -2.12
C TYR A 33 2.05 -15.35 -2.55
N PHE A 34 1.74 -14.45 -1.61
CA PHE A 34 1.56 -13.03 -1.87
C PHE A 34 2.80 -12.38 -2.47
N VAL A 35 3.95 -12.54 -1.82
CA VAL A 35 5.23 -11.99 -2.32
C VAL A 35 5.55 -12.53 -3.70
N THR A 36 5.47 -13.85 -3.86
CA THR A 36 5.74 -14.52 -5.14
C THR A 36 4.79 -14.02 -6.24
N PHE A 37 3.53 -13.80 -5.89
CA PHE A 37 2.51 -13.33 -6.82
C PHE A 37 2.78 -11.88 -7.26
N LEU A 38 2.97 -10.95 -6.32
CA LEU A 38 3.25 -9.54 -6.65
C LEU A 38 4.53 -9.39 -7.50
N ASP A 39 5.60 -10.08 -7.13
CA ASP A 39 6.84 -10.08 -7.92
C ASP A 39 6.59 -10.62 -9.34
N SER A 40 5.77 -11.67 -9.48
CA SER A 40 5.46 -12.26 -10.80
C SER A 40 4.58 -11.35 -11.65
N ILE A 41 3.63 -10.64 -11.05
CA ILE A 41 2.80 -9.64 -11.75
C ILE A 41 3.68 -8.50 -12.25
N GLU A 42 4.55 -7.96 -11.40
CA GLU A 42 5.47 -6.89 -11.78
C GLU A 42 6.38 -7.31 -12.95
N GLU A 43 7.00 -8.50 -12.88
CA GLU A 43 7.89 -9.02 -13.92
C GLU A 43 7.17 -9.31 -15.24
N LEU A 44 5.92 -9.79 -15.20
CA LEU A 44 5.13 -9.98 -16.42
C LEU A 44 4.64 -8.65 -17.00
N SER A 45 4.29 -7.68 -16.16
CA SER A 45 3.82 -6.36 -16.61
C SER A 45 4.92 -5.59 -17.38
N LYS A 46 6.20 -5.84 -17.07
CA LYS A 46 7.34 -5.31 -17.83
C LYS A 46 7.41 -5.81 -19.27
N LYS A 47 6.80 -6.96 -19.57
CA LYS A 47 6.89 -7.63 -20.87
C LYS A 47 5.86 -7.13 -21.90
N GLY A 48 4.92 -6.26 -21.51
CA GLY A 48 3.98 -5.56 -22.39
C GLY A 48 2.89 -6.42 -23.04
N ASP A 49 3.27 -7.50 -23.72
CA ASP A 49 2.39 -8.34 -24.55
C ASP A 49 1.81 -9.56 -23.80
N TYR A 50 2.04 -9.63 -22.49
CA TYR A 50 1.59 -10.76 -21.69
C TYR A 50 0.16 -10.51 -21.19
N SER A 51 -0.66 -11.56 -21.13
CA SER A 51 -1.99 -11.51 -20.51
C SER A 51 -2.19 -12.77 -19.67
N VAL A 52 -2.74 -12.60 -18.47
CA VAL A 52 -3.03 -13.72 -17.57
C VAL A 52 -4.50 -13.65 -17.19
N LYS A 53 -5.32 -14.29 -18.01
CA LYS A 53 -6.77 -14.29 -17.85
C LYS A 53 -7.24 -15.38 -16.90
N VAL A 54 -8.11 -15.02 -15.96
CA VAL A 54 -8.73 -15.94 -15.01
C VAL A 54 -10.24 -15.71 -15.03
N GLY A 55 -10.99 -16.81 -15.13
CA GLY A 55 -12.44 -16.78 -14.96
C GLY A 55 -12.79 -16.78 -13.48
N ILE A 56 -13.49 -15.76 -13.03
CA ILE A 56 -13.96 -15.57 -11.66
C ILE A 56 -15.48 -15.66 -11.65
N ASP A 57 -16.03 -16.42 -10.72
CA ASP A 57 -17.47 -16.49 -10.52
C ASP A 57 -17.92 -15.28 -9.68
N VAL A 58 -18.72 -14.41 -10.28
CA VAL A 58 -19.37 -13.27 -9.62
C VAL A 58 -20.90 -13.46 -9.63
N PRO A 59 -21.69 -12.72 -8.82
CA PRO A 59 -23.15 -12.87 -8.79
C PRO A 59 -23.82 -12.76 -10.16
N GLU A 60 -23.25 -11.97 -11.07
CA GLU A 60 -23.74 -11.76 -12.44
C GLU A 60 -23.31 -12.86 -13.44
N GLY A 61 -22.51 -13.84 -13.00
CA GLY A 61 -22.00 -14.94 -13.83
C GLY A 61 -20.47 -15.04 -13.83
N ARG A 62 -19.92 -15.85 -14.72
CA ARG A 62 -18.46 -16.01 -14.83
C ARG A 62 -17.85 -14.87 -15.62
N LYS A 63 -17.01 -14.05 -14.97
CA LYS A 63 -16.29 -12.92 -15.58
C LYS A 63 -14.83 -13.30 -15.85
N GLU A 64 -14.33 -13.01 -17.04
CA GLU A 64 -12.91 -13.15 -17.36
C GLU A 64 -12.17 -11.86 -16.98
N VAL A 65 -11.16 -11.98 -16.12
CA VAL A 65 -10.34 -10.83 -15.64
C VAL A 65 -8.87 -11.10 -15.96
N ASN A 66 -8.18 -10.09 -16.51
CA ASN A 66 -6.74 -10.14 -16.70
C ASN A 66 -6.02 -9.67 -15.43
N LEU A 67 -5.25 -10.56 -14.80
CA LEU A 67 -4.59 -10.29 -13.52
C LEU A 67 -3.50 -9.23 -13.58
N LEU A 68 -2.97 -8.92 -14.77
CA LEU A 68 -2.02 -7.82 -14.94
C LEU A 68 -2.74 -6.46 -14.88
N ASP A 69 -4.01 -6.42 -15.30
CA ASP A 69 -4.84 -5.22 -15.27
C ASP A 69 -5.50 -5.06 -13.90
N ASP A 70 -6.02 -6.14 -13.33
CA ASP A 70 -6.66 -6.16 -12.01
C ASP A 70 -6.37 -7.46 -11.25
N CYS A 71 -5.55 -7.36 -10.20
CA CYS A 71 -5.22 -8.47 -9.33
C CYS A 71 -6.09 -8.59 -8.05
N SER A 72 -7.14 -7.78 -7.92
CA SER A 72 -8.03 -7.69 -6.75
C SER A 72 -8.47 -9.04 -6.21
N PHE A 73 -8.87 -9.94 -7.10
CA PHE A 73 -9.32 -11.29 -6.75
C PHE A 73 -8.28 -12.08 -5.95
N VAL A 74 -7.01 -12.03 -6.37
CA VAL A 74 -5.95 -12.76 -5.66
C VAL A 74 -5.66 -12.09 -4.32
N LEU A 75 -5.63 -10.76 -4.29
CA LEU A 75 -5.39 -10.00 -3.07
C LEU A 75 -6.48 -10.27 -2.02
N HIS A 76 -7.75 -10.22 -2.42
CA HIS A 76 -8.92 -10.44 -1.55
C HIS A 76 -8.82 -11.73 -0.72
N HIS A 77 -8.26 -12.79 -1.30
CA HIS A 77 -8.15 -14.09 -0.63
C HIS A 77 -6.85 -14.25 0.17
N LEU A 78 -5.76 -13.59 -0.23
CA LEU A 78 -4.47 -13.71 0.46
C LEU A 78 -4.38 -12.80 1.69
N TYR A 79 -4.89 -11.58 1.60
CA TYR A 79 -4.76 -10.53 2.61
C TYR A 79 -5.30 -10.94 4.00
N PRO A 80 -6.53 -11.46 4.14
CA PRO A 80 -7.08 -11.87 5.44
C PRO A 80 -6.19 -12.90 6.15
N VAL A 81 -5.55 -13.79 5.38
CA VAL A 81 -4.72 -14.86 5.94
C VAL A 81 -3.38 -14.33 6.44
N ILE A 82 -2.75 -13.40 5.72
CA ILE A 82 -1.44 -12.82 6.06
C ILE A 82 -1.47 -12.17 7.46
N LEU A 83 -2.60 -11.57 7.82
CA LEU A 83 -2.68 -10.64 8.94
C LEU A 83 -3.23 -11.25 10.23
N THR A 84 -3.77 -12.47 10.16
CA THR A 84 -4.07 -13.29 11.36
C THR A 84 -2.84 -13.71 12.16
N SER A 85 -1.61 -13.44 11.68
CA SER A 85 -0.39 -13.75 12.41
C SER A 85 0.73 -12.75 12.10
N PRO A 86 0.66 -11.54 12.67
CA PRO A 86 1.66 -10.51 12.47
C PRO A 86 2.97 -10.94 13.12
N ASN A 87 4.00 -11.06 12.31
CA ASN A 87 5.38 -11.30 12.73
C ASN A 87 6.22 -10.15 12.14
N LEU A 88 7.14 -9.58 12.91
CA LEU A 88 7.91 -8.40 12.49
C LEU A 88 8.74 -8.64 11.23
N ASP A 89 9.46 -9.77 11.13
CA ASP A 89 10.23 -10.13 9.92
C ASP A 89 9.34 -10.24 8.67
N LYS A 90 8.08 -10.60 8.89
CA LYS A 90 7.08 -10.68 7.82
C LYS A 90 6.58 -9.32 7.39
N LEU A 91 6.47 -8.37 8.31
CA LEU A 91 6.04 -7.01 8.01
C LEU A 91 7.11 -6.29 7.18
N ASP A 92 8.39 -6.52 7.47
CA ASP A 92 9.48 -5.99 6.63
C ASP A 92 9.43 -6.56 5.21
N GLN A 93 9.24 -7.88 5.06
CA GLN A 93 9.10 -8.49 3.74
C GLN A 93 7.84 -8.00 3.00
N TYR A 94 6.72 -7.87 3.72
CA TYR A 94 5.46 -7.34 3.20
C TYR A 94 5.63 -5.91 2.71
N PHE A 95 6.21 -5.03 3.53
CA PHE A 95 6.47 -3.65 3.17
C PHE A 95 7.44 -3.53 2.01
N LYS A 96 8.54 -4.28 2.00
CA LYS A 96 9.49 -4.30 0.88
C LYS A 96 8.79 -4.65 -0.44
N THR A 97 7.98 -5.70 -0.42
CA THR A 97 7.29 -6.20 -1.63
C THR A 97 6.22 -5.21 -2.11
N THR A 98 5.35 -4.75 -1.20
CA THR A 98 4.29 -3.80 -1.56
C THR A 98 4.85 -2.45 -1.99
N THR A 99 5.93 -1.97 -1.37
CA THR A 99 6.61 -0.73 -1.78
C THR A 99 7.09 -0.83 -3.22
N LYS A 100 7.84 -1.89 -3.56
CA LYS A 100 8.31 -2.16 -4.92
C LYS A 100 7.14 -2.23 -5.92
N PHE A 101 6.06 -2.92 -5.54
CA PHE A 101 4.88 -3.06 -6.38
C PHE A 101 4.17 -1.72 -6.65
N LEU A 102 4.00 -0.88 -5.61
CA LEU A 102 3.39 0.45 -5.71
C LEU A 102 4.24 1.41 -6.54
N GLU A 103 5.57 1.32 -6.42
CA GLU A 103 6.51 2.19 -7.14
C GLU A 103 6.70 1.82 -8.61
N SER A 104 6.43 0.56 -8.99
CA SER A 104 6.61 0.06 -10.35
C SER A 104 5.80 0.85 -11.37
N THR A 105 6.43 1.39 -12.41
CA THR A 105 5.74 2.10 -13.51
C THR A 105 4.94 1.18 -14.43
N HIS A 106 5.12 -0.13 -14.31
CA HIS A 106 4.51 -1.12 -15.21
C HIS A 106 3.24 -1.75 -14.64
N VAL A 107 3.07 -1.72 -13.32
CA VAL A 107 1.89 -2.29 -12.67
C VAL A 107 0.72 -1.32 -12.82
N SER A 108 -0.47 -1.85 -13.14
CA SER A 108 -1.69 -1.07 -13.30
C SER A 108 -2.05 -0.28 -12.04
N SER A 109 -2.62 0.92 -12.23
CA SER A 109 -3.12 1.75 -11.12
C SER A 109 -4.21 1.04 -10.31
N ILE A 110 -5.06 0.23 -10.97
CA ILE A 110 -6.11 -0.58 -10.32
C ILE A 110 -5.49 -1.55 -9.32
N SER A 111 -4.54 -2.38 -9.76
CA SER A 111 -3.87 -3.35 -8.90
C SER A 111 -3.17 -2.67 -7.71
N LYS A 112 -2.62 -1.48 -7.91
CA LYS A 112 -2.00 -0.68 -6.84
C LYS A 112 -3.02 -0.10 -5.87
N ALA A 113 -4.15 0.40 -6.36
CA ALA A 113 -5.24 0.93 -5.53
C ALA A 113 -5.76 -0.15 -4.57
N TRP A 114 -5.97 -1.38 -5.08
CA TRP A 114 -6.39 -2.51 -4.26
C TRP A 114 -5.46 -2.82 -3.09
N VAL A 115 -4.14 -2.68 -3.26
CA VAL A 115 -3.19 -2.83 -2.14
C VAL A 115 -3.50 -1.85 -1.01
N ILE A 116 -3.82 -0.59 -1.34
CA ILE A 116 -4.16 0.43 -0.36
C ILE A 116 -5.53 0.20 0.26
N ASP A 117 -6.52 -0.15 -0.57
CA ASP A 117 -7.90 -0.36 -0.11
C ASP A 117 -7.97 -1.53 0.87
N PHE A 118 -7.31 -2.66 0.55
CA PHE A 118 -7.25 -3.78 1.48
C PHE A 118 -6.58 -3.38 2.80
N GLU A 119 -5.46 -2.65 2.75
CA GLU A 119 -4.78 -2.17 3.96
C GLU A 119 -5.69 -1.28 4.82
N ASN A 120 -6.47 -0.38 4.20
CA ASN A 120 -7.31 0.57 4.89
C ASN A 120 -8.62 -0.05 5.42
N GLU A 121 -9.29 -0.90 4.64
CA GLU A 121 -10.55 -1.53 5.03
C GLU A 121 -10.37 -2.59 6.10
N SER A 122 -9.36 -3.44 5.92
CA SER A 122 -9.27 -4.68 6.69
C SER A 122 -8.19 -4.62 7.79
N PHE A 123 -7.21 -3.71 7.70
CA PHE A 123 -5.94 -3.89 8.42
C PHE A 123 -5.34 -2.64 9.07
N LYS A 124 -6.11 -1.54 9.09
CA LYS A 124 -5.70 -0.25 9.61
C LYS A 124 -4.93 -0.34 10.93
N LYS A 125 -5.46 -1.00 11.96
CA LYS A 125 -4.83 -1.04 13.30
C LYS A 125 -3.52 -1.84 13.38
N GLN A 126 -3.35 -2.89 12.60
CA GLN A 126 -2.20 -3.80 12.69
C GLN A 126 -1.03 -3.29 11.85
N ILE A 127 -1.32 -2.81 10.64
CA ILE A 127 -0.32 -2.27 9.73
C ILE A 127 0.16 -0.90 10.20
N GLU A 128 -0.73 -0.04 10.71
CA GLU A 128 -0.36 1.31 11.14
C GLU A 128 0.71 1.32 12.23
N LYS A 129 0.60 0.45 13.24
CA LYS A 129 1.62 0.33 14.30
C LYS A 129 2.96 -0.17 13.75
N SER A 130 2.91 -0.94 12.68
CA SER A 130 4.07 -1.60 12.10
C SER A 130 4.97 -0.62 11.33
N PHE A 131 4.43 0.49 10.82
CA PHE A 131 5.23 1.50 10.12
C PHE A 131 6.30 2.16 11.00
N ALA A 132 6.00 2.40 12.27
CA ALA A 132 6.95 3.04 13.17
C ALA A 132 8.12 2.12 13.58
N ILE A 133 7.88 0.82 13.65
CA ILE A 133 8.82 -0.18 14.18
C ILE A 133 9.60 -0.92 13.11
N SER A 134 9.08 -0.99 11.87
CA SER A 134 9.73 -1.67 10.75
C SER A 134 10.88 -0.86 10.17
N SER A 135 11.96 -1.54 9.76
CA SER A 135 13.07 -0.91 9.01
C SER A 135 12.61 -0.32 7.67
N GLN A 136 11.53 -0.87 7.10
CA GLN A 136 10.96 -0.47 5.81
C GLN A 136 9.81 0.53 5.96
N GLY A 137 9.40 0.87 7.18
CA GLY A 137 8.12 1.55 7.42
C GLY A 137 7.99 2.94 6.79
N LEU A 138 9.03 3.77 6.86
CA LEU A 138 9.00 5.10 6.23
C LEU A 138 9.02 5.01 4.69
N ALA A 139 9.82 4.11 4.12
CA ALA A 139 9.83 3.87 2.67
C ALA A 139 8.45 3.37 2.19
N ALA A 140 7.84 2.48 2.96
CA ALA A 140 6.51 1.97 2.72
C ALA A 140 5.45 3.07 2.77
N LEU A 141 5.52 3.99 3.74
CA LEU A 141 4.62 5.14 3.80
C LEU A 141 4.84 6.10 2.61
N ASN A 142 6.08 6.35 2.20
CA ASN A 142 6.36 7.22 1.06
C ASN A 142 5.75 6.69 -0.25
N ALA A 143 5.84 5.38 -0.51
CA ALA A 143 5.21 4.79 -1.68
C ALA A 143 3.67 4.92 -1.65
N ARG A 144 3.06 4.75 -0.47
CA ARG A 144 1.61 4.91 -0.27
C ARG A 144 1.16 6.35 -0.44
N LEU A 145 1.91 7.31 0.13
CA LEU A 145 1.70 8.74 -0.06
C LEU A 145 1.79 9.12 -1.53
N LYS A 146 2.80 8.63 -2.25
CA LYS A 146 2.95 8.89 -3.69
C LYS A 146 1.73 8.43 -4.49
N LEU A 147 1.20 7.23 -4.21
CA LEU A 147 -0.01 6.74 -4.87
C LEU A 147 -1.24 7.57 -4.49
N SER A 148 -1.42 7.91 -3.20
CA SER A 148 -2.53 8.77 -2.77
C SER A 148 -2.49 10.15 -3.42
N ARG A 149 -1.29 10.73 -3.66
CA ARG A 149 -1.13 12.01 -4.37
C ARG A 149 -1.56 11.91 -5.84
N ILE A 150 -1.20 10.81 -6.50
CA ILE A 150 -1.69 10.49 -7.86
C ILE A 150 -3.22 10.40 -7.85
N ALA A 151 -3.78 9.65 -6.90
CA ALA A 151 -5.21 9.46 -6.76
C ALA A 151 -5.97 10.78 -6.51
N LEU A 152 -5.48 11.65 -5.62
CA LEU A 152 -6.07 12.98 -5.34
C LEU A 152 -6.09 13.89 -6.57
N SER A 153 -5.09 13.74 -7.44
CA SER A 153 -4.95 14.52 -8.68
C SER A 153 -5.71 13.91 -9.85
N SER A 154 -6.16 12.66 -9.74
CA SER A 154 -6.88 11.93 -10.78
C SER A 154 -8.34 12.41 -10.93
N LEU A 155 -8.88 12.19 -12.12
CA LEU A 155 -10.32 12.26 -12.42
C LEU A 155 -10.96 10.86 -12.51
N ASP A 156 -10.13 9.81 -12.46
CA ASP A 156 -10.54 8.42 -12.58
C ASP A 156 -11.04 7.88 -11.23
N ASN A 157 -12.33 8.10 -10.98
CA ASN A 157 -13.00 7.62 -9.77
C ASN A 157 -13.28 6.10 -9.83
N GLU A 158 -13.24 5.47 -11.01
CA GLU A 158 -13.42 4.01 -11.12
C GLU A 158 -12.23 3.27 -10.54
N VAL A 159 -11.03 3.82 -10.72
CA VAL A 159 -9.78 3.22 -10.21
C VAL A 159 -9.53 3.56 -8.74
N PHE A 160 -9.72 4.82 -8.35
CA PHE A 160 -9.29 5.31 -7.03
C PHE A 160 -10.43 5.56 -6.03
N GLY A 161 -11.68 5.47 -6.48
CA GLY A 161 -12.84 5.77 -5.66
C GLY A 161 -13.03 7.26 -5.37
N GLU A 162 -13.76 7.56 -4.30
CA GLU A 162 -14.14 8.93 -3.97
C GLU A 162 -12.99 9.76 -3.39
N LYS A 163 -12.87 11.02 -3.82
CA LYS A 163 -11.84 11.95 -3.33
C LYS A 163 -11.82 12.13 -1.81
N ASN A 164 -12.98 12.04 -1.16
CA ASN A 164 -13.06 12.14 0.31
C ASN A 164 -12.46 10.91 1.00
N ALA A 165 -12.67 9.70 0.46
CA ALA A 165 -12.04 8.49 0.96
C ALA A 165 -10.51 8.56 0.78
N ILE A 166 -10.06 8.97 -0.41
CA ILE A 166 -8.63 9.15 -0.71
C ILE A 166 -8.00 10.20 0.22
N ARG A 167 -8.70 11.32 0.49
CA ARG A 167 -8.27 12.36 1.43
C ARG A 167 -8.01 11.78 2.82
N ASN A 168 -8.91 10.94 3.31
CA ASN A 168 -8.78 10.33 4.64
C ASN A 168 -7.58 9.38 4.69
N VAL A 169 -7.39 8.53 3.68
CA VAL A 169 -6.24 7.63 3.57
C VAL A 169 -4.92 8.41 3.50
N PHE A 170 -4.87 9.46 2.67
CA PHE A 170 -3.71 10.35 2.59
C PHE A 170 -3.38 10.98 3.94
N SER A 171 -4.38 11.52 4.64
CA SER A 171 -4.20 12.13 5.96
C SER A 171 -3.68 11.13 7.01
N ILE A 172 -4.11 9.88 6.95
CA ILE A 172 -3.63 8.81 7.83
C ILE A 172 -2.16 8.54 7.55
N HIS A 173 -1.78 8.33 6.28
CA HIS A 173 -0.40 8.07 5.91
C HIS A 173 0.54 9.24 6.28
N VAL A 174 0.10 10.50 6.11
CA VAL A 174 0.88 11.68 6.53
C VAL A 174 1.11 11.64 8.04
N SER A 175 0.05 11.40 8.82
CA SER A 175 0.14 11.29 10.28
C SER A 175 1.11 10.18 10.71
N LYS A 176 1.04 9.02 10.07
CA LYS A 176 1.93 7.87 10.35
C LYS A 176 3.38 8.14 9.97
N ALA A 177 3.63 8.87 8.88
CA ALA A 177 4.98 9.27 8.50
C ALA A 177 5.60 10.21 9.54
N VAL A 178 4.82 11.19 10.02
CA VAL A 178 5.23 12.08 11.11
C VAL A 178 5.52 11.28 12.39
N GLU A 179 4.67 10.31 12.73
CA GLU A 179 4.87 9.40 13.87
C GLU A 179 6.20 8.63 13.77
N CYS A 180 6.59 8.15 12.58
CA CYS A 180 7.90 7.50 12.37
C CYS A 180 9.09 8.40 12.75
N PHE A 181 9.02 9.71 12.47
CA PHE A 181 10.06 10.66 12.87
C PHE A 181 10.03 10.93 14.38
N ILE A 182 8.83 11.11 14.96
CA ILE A 182 8.64 11.35 16.40
C ILE A 182 9.23 10.20 17.21
N TYR A 183 8.98 8.95 16.83
CA TYR A 183 9.53 7.78 17.51
C TYR A 183 11.06 7.75 17.56
N LYS A 184 11.72 8.45 16.62
CA LYS A 184 13.18 8.58 16.55
C LYS A 184 13.69 9.87 17.19
N GLY A 185 12.81 10.68 17.80
CA GLY A 185 13.15 12.01 18.33
C GLY A 185 13.43 13.07 17.24
N GLN A 186 13.02 12.82 16.00
CA GLN A 186 13.36 13.63 14.82
C GLN A 186 12.28 14.69 14.52
N PHE A 187 11.92 15.51 15.51
CA PHE A 187 10.81 16.47 15.40
C PHE A 187 11.01 17.54 14.32
N ILE A 188 12.24 18.02 14.14
CA ILE A 188 12.56 19.03 13.12
C ILE A 188 12.47 18.41 11.72
N GLN A 189 13.01 17.20 11.54
CA GLN A 189 12.98 16.49 10.27
C GLN A 189 11.54 16.12 9.86
N ALA A 190 10.65 15.87 10.82
CA ALA A 190 9.22 15.70 10.53
C ALA A 190 8.61 16.98 9.92
N GLY A 191 9.00 18.15 10.41
CA GLY A 191 8.59 19.44 9.84
C GLY A 191 9.17 19.65 8.44
N ASP A 192 10.44 19.33 8.23
CA ASP A 192 11.11 19.43 6.93
C ASP A 192 10.43 18.53 5.89
N PHE A 193 10.13 17.28 6.27
CA PHE A 193 9.40 16.32 5.45
C PHE A 193 8.00 16.85 5.05
N LEU A 194 7.25 17.41 5.99
CA LEU A 194 5.92 17.96 5.69
C LEU A 194 5.98 19.16 4.74
N ASN A 195 6.98 20.03 4.90
CA ASN A 195 7.17 21.19 4.01
C ASN A 195 7.58 20.74 2.61
N GLU A 196 8.48 19.76 2.47
CA GLU A 196 8.85 19.20 1.15
C GLU A 196 7.65 18.57 0.43
N LEU A 197 6.79 17.85 1.16
CA LEU A 197 5.54 17.34 0.61
C LEU A 197 4.61 18.49 0.16
N LEU A 198 4.54 19.57 0.92
CA LEU A 198 3.68 20.72 0.60
C LEU A 198 4.19 21.48 -0.64
N ASP A 199 5.50 21.65 -0.77
CA ASP A 199 6.14 22.34 -1.89
C ASP A 199 5.87 21.64 -3.23
N THR A 200 5.75 20.32 -3.19
CA THR A 200 5.47 19.49 -4.38
C THR A 200 3.98 19.15 -4.54
N ALA A 201 3.09 19.67 -3.69
CA ALA A 201 1.68 19.33 -3.71
C ALA A 201 0.93 19.95 -4.91
N ASN A 202 0.18 19.11 -5.63
CA ASN A 202 -0.46 19.50 -6.89
C ASN A 202 -1.98 19.67 -6.78
N SER A 203 -2.60 19.20 -5.68
CA SER A 203 -4.03 19.37 -5.45
C SER A 203 -4.35 20.23 -4.24
N SER A 204 -5.49 20.93 -4.27
CA SER A 204 -5.97 21.73 -3.14
C SER A 204 -6.29 20.86 -1.91
N ILE A 205 -6.74 19.63 -2.13
CA ILE A 205 -7.04 18.65 -1.07
C ILE A 205 -5.75 18.24 -0.36
N GLU A 206 -4.72 17.89 -1.12
CA GLU A 206 -3.39 17.55 -0.61
C GLU A 206 -2.81 18.70 0.23
N LYS A 207 -2.79 19.91 -0.33
CA LYS A 207 -2.33 21.13 0.38
C LYS A 207 -3.10 21.34 1.69
N SER A 208 -4.42 21.18 1.66
CA SER A 208 -5.27 21.31 2.85
C SER A 208 -4.92 20.32 3.96
N VAL A 209 -4.63 19.07 3.61
CA VAL A 209 -4.20 18.04 4.58
C VAL A 209 -2.83 18.35 5.14
N LEU A 210 -1.87 18.71 4.29
CA LEU A 210 -0.49 19.01 4.69
C LEU A 210 -0.39 20.25 5.58
N VAL A 211 -1.09 21.33 5.26
CA VAL A 211 -1.15 22.53 6.11
C VAL A 211 -1.71 22.19 7.50
N LYS A 212 -2.79 21.38 7.57
CA LYS A 212 -3.34 20.93 8.86
C LYS A 212 -2.32 20.09 9.65
N ALA A 213 -1.58 19.20 8.98
CA ALA A 213 -0.54 18.39 9.62
C ALA A 213 0.61 19.25 10.15
N ILE A 214 1.07 20.25 9.39
CA ILE A 214 2.14 21.18 9.81
C ILE A 214 1.71 21.98 11.04
N VAL A 215 0.51 22.55 11.02
CA VAL A 215 -0.02 23.31 12.16
C VAL A 215 -0.12 22.43 13.41
N ALA A 216 -0.65 21.22 13.28
CA ALA A 216 -0.78 20.27 14.37
C ALA A 216 0.58 19.85 14.94
N HIS A 217 1.55 19.55 14.07
CA HIS A 217 2.92 19.18 14.46
C HIS A 217 3.60 20.31 15.23
N ASN A 218 3.63 21.52 14.67
CA ASN A 218 4.29 22.67 15.29
C ASN A 218 3.66 23.03 16.64
N SER A 219 2.33 22.95 16.75
CA SER A 219 1.61 23.23 17.99
C SER A 219 1.87 22.16 19.06
N SER A 220 1.95 20.88 18.68
CA SER A 220 2.14 19.77 19.62
C SER A 220 3.52 19.76 20.26
N TYR A 221 4.54 20.23 19.54
CA TYR A 221 5.93 20.22 19.99
C TYR A 221 6.49 21.61 20.29
N ASN A 222 5.62 22.63 20.36
CA ASN A 222 6.00 24.03 20.58
C ASN A 222 7.13 24.52 19.67
N LEU A 223 7.16 24.07 18.41
CA LEU A 223 8.17 24.44 17.42
C LEU A 223 7.85 25.86 16.91
N ARG A 224 8.06 26.87 17.75
CA ARG A 224 7.77 28.27 17.43
C ARG A 224 8.85 28.90 16.54
N SER A 225 10.06 28.33 16.53
CA SER A 225 11.18 28.70 15.66
C SER A 225 12.25 27.61 15.64
N ARG A 226 12.87 27.34 14.47
CA ARG A 226 14.02 26.42 14.34
C ARG A 226 15.20 26.75 15.26
N THR A 227 15.26 27.97 15.80
CA THR A 227 16.33 28.45 16.69
C THR A 227 16.30 27.86 18.09
N GLU A 228 15.23 27.19 18.54
CA GLU A 228 15.13 26.67 19.91
C GLU A 228 15.82 25.31 20.12
N PHE A 229 16.23 24.62 19.05
CA PHE A 229 16.82 23.27 19.11
C PHE A 229 18.31 23.21 18.73
N TYR A 230 18.96 24.35 18.51
CA TYR A 230 20.41 24.46 18.38
C TYR A 230 21.01 24.90 19.73
N TYR A 231 21.09 23.98 20.69
CA TYR A 231 21.91 24.12 21.90
C TYR A 231 22.61 22.81 22.20
#